data_AF-A0A2N0VF92-F1
#
_entry.id   AF-A0A2N0VF92-F1
#
_cell.length_a   1.000
_cell.length_b   1.000
_cell.length_c   1.000
_cell.angle_alpha   90.00
_cell.angle_beta   90.00
_cell.angle_gamma   90.00
#
_symmetry.space_group_name_H-M   'P 1'
#
loop_
_entity.id
_entity.type
_entity.pdbx_description
1 polymer ?
#
loop_
_entity_poly.entity_id
_entity_poly.type
_entity_poly.pdbx_seq_one_letter_code
_entity_poly.pdbx_strand_id
1 'polypeptide(L)'
;MKVKLLIIALLPLLFASCDMNDLFDEGDTKKTYDGPAQVAFFPDEREVSDDDGSTSIEIQLIGEQRDSDLAVSFSTEGDAVAGTHYNVSTPSPITLEAGTSTVDIVIELIADSVPDGEEVQLILNLDGGDGVEVAENYKSSRIFIQD
;
A
#
# COMPACT_ATOMS: atom_id res chain seq x y z
N MET A 1 8.34 -35.96 -78.06
CA MET A 1 8.31 -36.81 -76.84
C MET A 1 7.99 -35.89 -75.67
N LYS A 2 6.74 -35.81 -75.17
CA LYS A 2 6.13 -36.65 -74.13
C LYS A 2 7.09 -37.01 -72.99
N VAL A 3 7.03 -36.26 -71.88
CA VAL A 3 6.68 -36.76 -70.54
C VAL A 3 6.06 -35.59 -69.76
N LYS A 4 4.89 -35.83 -69.16
CA LYS A 4 4.18 -34.96 -68.23
C LYS A 4 3.77 -35.87 -67.06
N LEU A 5 4.30 -35.65 -65.86
CA LEU A 5 3.74 -36.06 -64.56
C LEU A 5 4.63 -35.46 -63.44
N LEU A 6 4.26 -34.39 -62.71
CA LEU A 6 3.36 -34.25 -61.54
C LEU A 6 4.07 -34.52 -60.20
N ILE A 7 3.70 -33.75 -59.15
CA ILE A 7 3.90 -33.96 -57.68
C ILE A 7 5.21 -33.32 -57.13
N ILE A 8 5.30 -32.47 -56.09
CA ILE A 8 4.46 -32.07 -54.94
C ILE A 8 4.79 -30.60 -54.57
N ALA A 9 3.79 -29.83 -54.15
CA ALA A 9 3.97 -28.54 -53.51
C ALA A 9 4.62 -28.74 -52.13
N LEU A 10 5.88 -28.32 -51.94
CA LEU A 10 6.46 -28.15 -50.61
C LEU A 10 6.32 -26.67 -50.21
N LEU A 11 5.20 -26.46 -49.52
CA LEU A 11 4.79 -25.33 -48.70
C LEU A 11 5.98 -24.59 -48.05
N PRO A 12 6.05 -23.24 -48.13
CA PRO A 12 7.08 -22.47 -47.44
C PRO A 12 6.75 -22.45 -45.95
N LEU A 13 7.42 -23.29 -45.15
CA LEU A 13 7.12 -23.44 -43.73
C LEU A 13 8.41 -23.54 -42.91
N LEU A 14 9.21 -22.46 -42.95
CA LEU A 14 10.31 -22.21 -42.02
C LEU A 14 10.34 -20.75 -41.55
N PHE A 15 9.16 -20.15 -41.40
CA PHE A 15 8.97 -18.92 -40.61
C PHE A 15 7.78 -19.09 -39.65
N ALA A 16 7.60 -20.28 -39.07
CA ALA A 16 6.97 -20.35 -37.75
C ALA A 16 8.03 -19.81 -36.78
N SER A 17 8.01 -18.53 -36.39
CA SER A 17 7.03 -18.00 -35.44
C SER A 17 6.82 -18.93 -34.24
N CYS A 18 7.91 -19.54 -33.75
CA CYS A 18 8.02 -19.66 -32.32
C CYS A 18 8.30 -18.23 -31.85
N ASP A 19 7.30 -17.66 -31.21
CA ASP A 19 7.47 -16.55 -30.29
C ASP A 19 8.61 -16.92 -29.32
N MET A 20 9.85 -16.55 -29.68
CA MET A 20 11.03 -16.83 -28.87
C MET A 20 11.16 -15.84 -27.71
N ASN A 21 10.15 -14.99 -27.50
CA ASN A 21 10.11 -14.10 -26.35
C ASN A 21 9.64 -14.81 -25.07
N ASP A 22 9.03 -16.00 -25.16
CA ASP A 22 8.60 -16.80 -23.98
C ASP A 22 9.63 -17.87 -23.54
N LEU A 23 10.79 -17.96 -24.21
CA LEU A 23 11.86 -18.92 -23.84
C LEU A 23 12.83 -18.39 -22.78
N PHE A 24 12.76 -17.10 -22.49
CA PHE A 24 13.39 -16.53 -21.32
C PHE A 24 12.28 -16.35 -20.30
N ASP A 25 12.26 -17.24 -19.31
CA ASP A 25 11.52 -17.01 -18.09
C ASP A 25 11.95 -15.64 -17.54
N GLU A 26 11.11 -14.62 -17.74
CA GLU A 26 11.27 -13.30 -17.13
C GLU A 26 11.11 -13.36 -15.59
N GLY A 27 10.95 -14.57 -15.02
CA GLY A 27 10.68 -14.85 -13.62
C GLY A 27 11.69 -14.30 -12.61
N ASP A 28 12.80 -13.69 -13.04
CA ASP A 28 13.67 -12.93 -12.13
C ASP A 28 14.21 -11.60 -12.73
N THR A 29 13.76 -11.19 -13.92
CA THR A 29 14.08 -9.87 -14.48
C THR A 29 13.06 -8.79 -14.11
N LYS A 30 11.87 -9.18 -13.64
CA LYS A 30 10.90 -8.30 -12.98
C LYS A 30 11.02 -8.48 -11.47
N LYS A 31 11.51 -7.44 -10.78
CA LYS A 31 11.47 -7.37 -9.32
C LYS A 31 10.05 -6.99 -8.87
N THR A 32 9.08 -7.84 -9.17
CA THR A 32 7.69 -7.68 -8.75
C THR A 32 7.47 -8.48 -7.47
N TYR A 33 6.75 -7.89 -6.52
CA TYR A 33 6.28 -8.59 -5.35
C TYR A 33 5.22 -9.62 -5.76
N ASP A 34 5.43 -10.90 -5.44
CA ASP A 34 4.53 -12.02 -5.76
C ASP A 34 3.82 -12.57 -4.50
N GLY A 35 3.82 -11.80 -3.42
CA GLY A 35 3.06 -12.13 -2.21
C GLY A 35 1.61 -11.65 -2.28
N PRO A 36 0.77 -12.05 -1.31
CA PRO A 36 -0.58 -11.50 -1.19
C PRO A 36 -0.50 -9.99 -0.94
N ALA A 37 -1.38 -9.23 -1.60
CA ALA A 37 -1.48 -7.80 -1.37
C ALA A 37 -1.81 -7.51 0.10
N GLN A 38 -1.15 -6.51 0.66
CA GLN A 38 -1.30 -6.13 2.06
C GLN A 38 -1.46 -4.62 2.24
N VAL A 39 -2.17 -4.22 3.30
CA VAL A 39 -2.16 -2.83 3.79
C VAL A 39 -1.27 -2.71 5.02
N ALA A 40 -0.51 -1.61 5.10
CA ALA A 40 0.48 -1.37 6.14
C ALA A 40 0.53 0.12 6.49
N PHE A 41 0.85 0.47 7.74
CA PHE A 41 1.22 1.83 8.08
C PHE A 41 2.69 2.14 7.74
N PHE A 42 2.95 3.42 7.51
CA PHE A 42 4.29 3.99 7.54
C PHE A 42 4.27 5.47 7.97
N PRO A 43 5.19 5.90 8.84
CA PRO A 43 6.09 5.06 9.63
C PRO A 43 5.32 4.22 10.67
N ASP A 44 5.95 3.18 11.23
CA ASP A 44 5.45 2.41 12.37
C ASP A 44 5.63 3.14 13.70
N GLU A 45 6.53 4.13 13.74
CA GLU A 45 6.79 4.97 14.91
C GLU A 45 7.11 6.41 14.51
N ARG A 46 6.65 7.37 15.33
CA ARG A 46 6.90 8.80 15.14
C ARG A 46 6.89 9.55 16.47
N GLU A 47 7.75 10.56 16.59
CA GLU A 47 7.71 11.57 17.66
C GLU A 47 7.32 12.92 17.05
N VAL A 48 6.45 13.67 17.73
CA VAL A 48 5.94 14.98 17.29
C VAL A 48 5.77 15.92 18.48
N SER A 49 5.92 17.23 18.26
CA SER A 49 5.53 18.25 19.23
C SER A 49 4.04 18.57 19.04
N ASP A 50 3.30 18.80 20.13
CA ASP A 50 1.89 19.17 20.06
C ASP A 50 1.66 20.56 19.45
N ASP A 51 2.72 21.37 19.38
CA ASP A 51 2.81 22.66 18.68
C ASP A 51 3.05 22.54 17.15
N ASP A 52 3.32 21.34 16.62
CA ASP A 52 3.51 21.12 15.18
C ASP A 52 2.21 21.35 14.37
N GLY A 53 1.06 21.46 15.06
CA GLY A 53 -0.27 21.73 14.51
C GLY A 53 -0.91 20.53 13.82
N SER A 54 -0.16 19.74 13.05
CA SER A 54 -0.65 18.49 12.47
C SER A 54 0.48 17.52 12.11
N THR A 55 0.16 16.23 12.12
CA THR A 55 1.01 15.15 11.65
C THR A 55 0.23 14.20 10.73
N SER A 56 0.93 13.40 9.94
CA SER A 56 0.32 12.39 9.08
C SER A 56 0.98 11.03 9.22
N ILE A 57 0.16 9.98 9.08
CA ILE A 57 0.60 8.59 8.96
C ILE A 57 0.05 8.04 7.65
N GLU A 58 0.92 7.44 6.85
CA GLU A 58 0.59 6.88 5.55
C GLU A 58 0.06 5.46 5.71
N ILE A 59 -1.05 5.15 5.04
CA ILE A 59 -1.44 3.78 4.73
C ILE A 59 -0.91 3.45 3.34
N GLN A 60 -0.18 2.35 3.23
CA GLN A 60 0.38 1.85 1.98
C GLN A 60 -0.27 0.53 1.58
N LEU A 61 -0.53 0.37 0.28
CA LEU A 61 -0.81 -0.89 -0.37
C LEU A 61 0.50 -1.51 -0.86
N ILE A 62 0.88 -2.63 -0.25
CA ILE A 62 2.02 -3.46 -0.64
C ILE A 62 1.50 -4.52 -1.61
N GLY A 63 1.73 -4.32 -2.91
CA GLY A 63 1.28 -5.24 -3.95
C GLY A 63 1.08 -4.53 -5.29
N GLU A 64 0.38 -5.21 -6.21
CA GLU A 64 -0.07 -4.59 -7.46
C GLU A 64 -1.10 -3.49 -7.17
N GLN A 65 -1.05 -2.42 -7.97
CA GLN A 65 -2.06 -1.36 -7.91
C GLN A 65 -3.43 -1.91 -8.30
N ARG A 66 -4.48 -1.37 -7.69
CA ARG A 66 -5.84 -1.83 -7.92
C ARG A 66 -6.54 -0.95 -8.96
N ASP A 67 -7.38 -1.58 -9.78
CA ASP A 67 -8.26 -0.89 -10.74
C ASP A 67 -9.56 -0.37 -10.09
N SER A 68 -9.72 -0.55 -8.78
CA SER A 68 -10.86 -0.08 -8.00
C SER A 68 -10.41 0.46 -6.65
N ASP A 69 -11.20 1.36 -6.09
CA ASP A 69 -10.98 1.90 -4.76
C ASP A 69 -10.92 0.79 -3.71
N LEU A 70 -10.12 1.02 -2.68
CA LEU A 70 -9.97 0.15 -1.51
C LEU A 70 -10.34 0.93 -0.25
N ALA A 71 -11.39 0.50 0.44
CA ALA A 71 -11.73 1.02 1.76
C ALA A 71 -10.85 0.36 2.81
N VAL A 72 -10.14 1.17 3.62
CA VAL A 72 -9.28 0.73 4.72
C VAL A 72 -9.82 1.30 6.02
N SER A 73 -10.15 0.44 6.98
CA SER A 73 -10.61 0.85 8.30
C SER A 73 -9.44 0.93 9.27
N PHE A 74 -9.43 1.97 10.09
CA PHE A 74 -8.49 2.14 11.18
C PHE A 74 -9.17 2.65 12.46
N SER A 75 -8.51 2.42 13.59
CA SER A 75 -8.93 2.85 14.92
C SER A 75 -7.77 3.49 15.68
N THR A 76 -8.09 4.27 16.72
CA THR A 76 -7.12 4.93 17.61
C THR A 76 -7.21 4.33 19.01
N GLU A 77 -6.07 4.09 19.63
CA GLU A 77 -5.92 3.70 21.05
C GLU A 77 -4.71 4.42 21.69
N GLY A 78 -4.38 4.08 22.93
CA GLY A 78 -3.26 4.64 23.67
C GLY A 78 -3.68 5.56 24.82
N ASP A 79 -2.71 6.28 25.38
CA ASP A 79 -2.89 7.20 26.49
C ASP A 79 -3.32 8.61 26.03
N ALA A 80 -3.02 8.96 24.77
CA ALA A 80 -3.49 10.19 24.16
C ALA A 80 -5.02 10.17 23.98
N VAL A 81 -5.67 11.16 24.60
CA VAL A 81 -7.12 11.38 24.54
C VAL A 81 -7.52 12.26 23.35
N ALA A 82 -8.42 11.77 22.49
CA ALA A 82 -9.01 12.54 21.40
C ALA A 82 -9.83 13.74 21.91
N GLY A 83 -9.71 14.88 21.24
CA GLY A 83 -10.30 16.17 21.66
C GLY A 83 -9.54 16.88 22.78
N THR A 84 -8.54 16.23 23.40
CA THR A 84 -7.61 16.84 24.37
C THR A 84 -6.22 17.02 23.77
N HIS A 85 -5.64 15.96 23.20
CA HIS A 85 -4.28 16.00 22.63
C HIS A 85 -4.29 16.02 21.11
N TYR A 86 -5.30 15.43 20.47
CA TYR A 86 -5.40 15.39 19.01
C TYR A 86 -6.86 15.33 18.51
N ASN A 87 -7.05 15.64 17.23
CA ASN A 87 -8.26 15.32 16.47
C ASN A 87 -7.88 14.59 15.18
N VAL A 88 -8.58 13.52 14.82
CA VAL A 88 -8.38 12.86 13.52
C VAL A 88 -9.26 13.54 12.48
N SER A 89 -8.64 14.14 11.47
CA SER A 89 -9.36 14.87 10.41
C SER A 89 -9.79 13.97 9.26
N THR A 90 -9.22 12.77 9.16
CA THR A 90 -9.57 11.76 8.16
C THR A 90 -10.61 10.77 8.65
N PRO A 91 -11.64 10.46 7.85
CA PRO A 91 -12.65 9.47 8.23
C PRO A 91 -12.07 8.04 8.22
N SER A 92 -12.69 7.17 9.01
CA SER A 92 -12.50 5.72 8.96
C SER A 92 -13.84 5.05 8.62
N PRO A 93 -13.94 4.25 7.54
CA PRO A 93 -12.86 3.87 6.64
C PRO A 93 -12.38 5.04 5.77
N ILE A 94 -11.09 5.03 5.44
CA ILE A 94 -10.46 5.90 4.45
C ILE A 94 -10.38 5.19 3.10
N THR A 95 -10.55 5.94 2.01
CA THR A 95 -10.48 5.41 0.66
C THR A 95 -9.08 5.56 0.09
N LEU A 96 -8.47 4.44 -0.29
CA LEU A 96 -7.34 4.40 -1.19
C LEU A 96 -7.88 4.32 -2.63
N GLU A 97 -7.76 5.40 -3.40
CA GLU A 97 -8.29 5.51 -4.75
C GLU A 97 -7.67 4.50 -5.73
N ALA A 98 -8.43 4.08 -6.75
CA ALA A 98 -7.92 3.24 -7.82
C ALA A 98 -6.65 3.83 -8.47
N GLY A 99 -5.67 2.97 -8.75
CA GLY A 99 -4.40 3.36 -9.36
C GLY A 99 -3.42 4.09 -8.42
N THR A 100 -3.74 4.24 -7.14
CA THR A 100 -2.80 4.72 -6.12
C THR A 100 -2.33 3.58 -5.22
N SER A 101 -1.27 3.84 -4.46
CA SER A 101 -0.71 2.88 -3.50
C SER A 101 -0.62 3.46 -2.10
N THR A 102 -0.89 4.74 -1.91
CA THR A 102 -0.80 5.38 -0.60
C THR A 102 -1.94 6.37 -0.36
N VAL A 103 -2.30 6.54 0.91
CA VAL A 103 -3.24 7.56 1.40
C VAL A 103 -2.85 7.97 2.83
N ASP A 104 -2.96 9.26 3.13
CA ASP A 104 -2.58 9.80 4.43
C ASP A 104 -3.76 9.88 5.40
N ILE A 105 -3.54 9.42 6.63
CA ILE A 105 -4.34 9.79 7.81
C ILE A 105 -3.78 11.11 8.33
N VAL A 106 -4.64 12.11 8.46
CA VAL A 106 -4.27 13.45 8.98
C VAL A 106 -4.76 13.58 10.41
N ILE A 107 -3.84 13.91 11.30
CA ILE A 107 -4.08 14.10 12.74
C ILE A 107 -3.71 15.54 13.08
N GLU A 108 -4.68 16.32 13.52
CA GLU A 108 -4.47 17.64 14.08
C GLU A 108 -4.01 17.50 15.53
N LEU A 109 -2.91 18.17 15.87
CA LEU A 109 -2.34 18.20 17.21
C LEU A 109 -2.89 19.44 17.95
N ILE A 110 -3.19 19.28 19.23
CA ILE A 110 -3.69 20.36 20.06
C ILE A 110 -2.51 20.92 20.84
N ALA A 111 -2.12 22.16 20.53
CA ALA A 111 -1.03 22.87 21.19
C ALA A 111 -1.22 22.99 22.71
N ASP A 112 -0.12 22.99 23.45
CA ASP A 112 -0.06 23.09 24.91
C ASP A 112 -0.93 22.02 25.64
N SER A 113 -1.14 20.85 25.02
CA SER A 113 -1.97 19.76 25.55
C SER A 113 -1.20 18.77 26.41
N VAL A 114 0.12 18.66 26.18
CA VAL A 114 1.01 17.78 26.94
C VAL A 114 1.88 18.63 27.88
N PRO A 115 2.03 18.27 29.16
CA PRO A 115 2.91 19.02 30.07
C PRO A 115 4.40 18.93 29.69
N ASP A 116 5.17 19.99 29.91
CA ASP A 116 6.64 20.01 29.70
C ASP A 116 7.34 18.84 30.41
N GLY A 117 8.09 18.06 29.62
CA GLY A 117 8.79 16.86 30.06
C GLY A 117 7.93 15.59 30.20
N GLU A 118 6.66 15.64 29.80
CA GLU A 118 5.78 14.48 29.67
C GLU A 118 5.59 14.08 28.19
N GLU A 119 5.10 12.85 27.97
CA GLU A 119 4.83 12.28 26.66
C GLU A 119 3.54 11.46 26.74
N VAL A 120 2.66 11.60 25.75
CA VAL A 120 1.45 10.77 25.61
C VAL A 120 1.50 10.00 24.30
N GLN A 121 1.10 8.74 24.35
CA GLN A 121 1.14 7.86 23.17
C GLN A 121 -0.22 7.76 22.50
N LEU A 122 -0.28 8.08 21.21
CA LEU A 122 -1.35 7.72 20.29
C LEU A 122 -0.95 6.50 19.48
N ILE A 123 -1.80 5.49 19.39
CA ILE A 123 -1.59 4.30 18.57
C ILE A 123 -2.71 4.23 17.53
N LEU A 124 -2.35 4.16 16.25
CA LEU A 124 -3.25 3.82 15.16
C LEU A 124 -3.20 2.31 14.93
N ASN A 125 -4.35 1.68 14.67
CA ASN A 125 -4.45 0.28 14.28
C ASN A 125 -5.21 0.13 12.97
N LEU A 126 -4.70 -0.71 12.07
CA LEU A 126 -5.44 -1.17 10.91
C LEU A 126 -6.44 -2.25 11.34
N ASP A 127 -7.72 -1.99 11.10
CA ASP A 127 -8.82 -2.91 11.41
C ASP A 127 -9.13 -3.84 10.21
N GLY A 128 -8.75 -3.43 9.00
CA GLY A 128 -8.84 -4.25 7.78
C GLY A 128 -8.95 -3.43 6.49
N GLY A 129 -8.64 -4.07 5.37
CA GLY A 129 -8.94 -3.58 4.02
C GLY A 129 -9.92 -4.50 3.31
N ASP A 130 -10.82 -3.96 2.49
CA ASP A 130 -11.80 -4.78 1.75
C ASP A 130 -11.11 -5.81 0.83
N GLY A 131 -11.02 -7.05 1.28
CA GLY A 131 -10.35 -8.15 0.58
C GLY A 131 -8.82 -8.04 0.53
N VAL A 132 -8.21 -7.18 1.35
CA VAL A 132 -6.74 -7.01 1.45
C VAL A 132 -6.31 -7.25 2.89
N GLU A 133 -5.33 -8.14 3.07
CA GLU A 133 -4.85 -8.51 4.40
C GLU A 133 -4.03 -7.36 5.02
N VAL A 134 -4.03 -7.27 6.35
CA VAL A 134 -3.17 -6.32 7.06
C VAL A 134 -1.78 -6.95 7.22
N ALA A 135 -0.74 -6.19 6.94
CA ALA A 135 0.63 -6.60 7.25
C ALA A 135 0.85 -6.59 8.76
N GLU A 136 0.93 -7.76 9.39
CA GLU A 136 0.99 -7.88 10.85
C GLU A 136 2.10 -7.06 11.52
N ASN A 137 3.29 -6.98 10.92
CA ASN A 137 4.40 -6.21 11.48
C ASN A 137 4.22 -4.68 11.38
N TYR A 138 3.28 -4.22 10.55
CA TYR A 138 2.99 -2.81 10.27
C TYR A 138 1.50 -2.50 10.46
N LYS A 139 0.82 -3.32 11.27
CA LYS A 139 -0.60 -3.16 11.58
C LYS A 139 -0.86 -1.94 12.45
N SER A 140 0.13 -1.54 13.24
CA SER A 140 0.02 -0.42 14.17
C SER A 140 1.08 0.63 13.89
N SER A 141 0.72 1.89 14.07
CA SER A 141 1.64 3.02 14.06
C SER A 141 1.55 3.77 15.38
N ARG A 142 2.69 4.06 16.00
CA ARG A 142 2.78 4.75 17.29
C ARG A 142 3.24 6.18 17.09
N ILE A 143 2.53 7.11 17.68
CA ILE A 143 2.86 8.54 17.69
C ILE A 143 3.05 8.94 19.14
N PHE A 144 4.24 9.41 19.46
CA PHE A 144 4.58 9.99 20.74
C PHE A 144 4.44 11.51 20.62
N ILE A 145 3.49 12.06 21.38
CA ILE A 145 3.18 13.49 21.40
C ILE A 145 3.78 14.07 22.69
N GLN A 146 4.58 15.12 22.53
CA GLN A 146 5.24 15.86 23.61
C GLN A 146 5.01 17.38 23.41
N ASP A 147 5.34 18.18 24.41
CA ASP A 147 5.45 19.65 24.28
C ASP A 147 6.61 20.02 23.33
#